data_AF-A0A2G6PK03-F1
#
_entry.id   AF-A0A2G6PK03-F1
#
_cell.length_a   1.000
_cell.length_b   1.000
_cell.length_c   1.000
_cell.angle_alpha   90.00
_cell.angle_beta   90.00
_cell.angle_gamma   90.00
#
_symmetry.space_group_name_H-M   'P 1'
#
loop_
_entity.id
_entity.type
_entity.pdbx_description
1 polymer ?
#
loop_
_entity_poly.entity_id
_entity_poly.type
_entity_poly.pdbx_seq_one_letter_code
_entity_poly.pdbx_strand_id
1 'polypeptide(L)'
;MFVVFILIGISLIISGILIREFKLYDLITFYRSMTEEEKKSYDIAKVANNLGLCCYCLGVIAMVITILLDFINFTEKTQGIIMTAYVFFMIISIEVVTIIENKNRLNKMRTMLITMNLILFLVIAFVFFALYKYN
;
A
#
# COMPACT_ATOMS: atom_id res chain seq x y z
N MET A 1 8.47 3.50 -17.10
CA MET A 1 7.52 3.75 -16.00
C MET A 1 6.36 2.76 -15.99
N PHE A 2 5.66 2.55 -17.11
CA PHE A 2 4.52 1.61 -17.23
C PHE A 2 4.77 0.19 -16.69
N VAL A 3 5.89 -0.42 -17.06
CA VAL A 3 6.27 -1.78 -16.58
C VAL A 3 6.33 -1.84 -15.05
N VAL A 4 6.81 -0.79 -14.39
CA VAL A 4 6.90 -0.73 -12.92
C VAL A 4 5.51 -0.79 -12.30
N PHE A 5 4.54 -0.07 -12.87
CA PHE A 5 3.16 -0.07 -12.36
C PHE A 5 2.42 -1.38 -12.58
N ILE A 6 2.67 -2.04 -13.72
CA ILE A 6 2.15 -3.39 -13.97
C ILE A 6 2.71 -4.36 -12.93
N LEU A 7 4.01 -4.30 -12.66
CA LEU A 7 4.66 -5.13 -11.64
C LEU A 7 4.14 -4.83 -10.23
N ILE A 8 3.86 -3.57 -9.90
CA ILE A 8 3.20 -3.19 -8.64
C ILE A 8 1.80 -3.82 -8.57
N GLY A 9 1.00 -3.70 -9.63
CA GLY A 9 -0.35 -4.27 -9.68
C GLY A 9 -0.36 -5.78 -9.49
N ILE A 10 0.53 -6.49 -10.21
CA ILE A 10 0.69 -7.94 -10.10
C ILE A 10 1.16 -8.33 -8.69
N SER A 11 2.17 -7.64 -8.14
CA SER A 11 2.70 -7.97 -6.81
C SER A 11 1.66 -7.78 -5.71
N LEU A 12 0.81 -6.75 -5.80
CA LEU A 12 -0.32 -6.57 -4.89
C LEU A 12 -1.33 -7.71 -4.99
N ILE A 13 -1.72 -8.10 -6.21
CA ILE A 13 -2.66 -9.21 -6.40
C ILE A 13 -2.11 -10.51 -5.84
N ILE A 14 -0.84 -10.84 -6.16
CA ILE A 14 -0.18 -12.03 -5.62
C ILE A 14 -0.17 -11.98 -4.09
N SER A 15 0.19 -10.84 -3.50
CA SER A 15 0.20 -10.68 -2.04
C SER A 15 -1.19 -10.91 -1.43
N GLY A 16 -2.24 -10.38 -2.08
CA GLY A 16 -3.62 -10.62 -1.66
C GLY A 16 -4.00 -12.10 -1.72
N ILE A 17 -3.62 -12.81 -2.80
CA ILE A 17 -3.89 -14.26 -2.95
C ILE A 17 -3.16 -15.05 -1.87
N LEU A 18 -1.88 -14.75 -1.63
CA LEU A 18 -1.06 -15.43 -0.62
C LEU A 18 -1.65 -15.29 0.78
N ILE A 19 -2.07 -14.08 1.16
CA ILE A 19 -2.60 -13.81 2.50
C ILE A 19 -4.02 -14.36 2.66
N ARG A 20 -4.89 -14.15 1.66
CA ARG A 20 -6.33 -14.44 1.76
C ARG A 20 -6.68 -15.88 1.40
N GLU A 21 -6.20 -16.37 0.26
CA GLU A 21 -6.60 -17.67 -0.29
C GLU A 21 -5.68 -18.79 0.23
N PHE A 22 -4.36 -18.55 0.21
CA PHE A 22 -3.38 -19.52 0.72
C PHE A 22 -3.16 -19.44 2.24
N LYS A 23 -3.81 -18.48 2.92
CA LYS A 23 -3.78 -18.33 4.38
C LYS A 23 -2.36 -18.19 4.95
N LEU A 24 -1.43 -17.60 4.20
CA LEU A 24 -0.06 -17.34 4.64
C LEU A 24 -0.04 -16.13 5.60
N TYR A 25 -0.71 -16.28 6.75
CA TYR A 25 -0.92 -15.21 7.72
C TYR A 25 0.38 -14.70 8.35
N ASP A 26 1.45 -15.49 8.35
CA ASP A 26 2.77 -15.08 8.82
C ASP A 26 3.40 -13.95 7.99
N LEU A 27 2.87 -13.68 6.78
CA LEU A 27 3.23 -12.51 5.99
C LEU A 27 2.69 -11.20 6.61
N ILE A 28 1.69 -11.29 7.49
CA ILE A 28 1.15 -10.14 8.22
C ILE A 28 2.06 -9.90 9.44
N THR A 29 2.97 -8.93 9.32
CA THR A 29 4.04 -8.67 10.30
C THR A 29 3.54 -8.49 11.74
N PHE A 30 2.44 -7.78 11.95
CA PHE A 30 1.90 -7.59 13.29
C PHE A 30 1.31 -8.88 13.88
N TYR A 31 0.75 -9.77 13.05
CA TYR A 31 0.26 -11.08 13.49
C TYR A 31 1.42 -12.03 13.80
N ARG A 32 2.46 -12.03 12.95
CA ARG A 32 3.68 -12.82 13.17
C ARG A 32 4.36 -12.47 14.50
N SER A 33 4.28 -11.21 14.92
CA SER A 33 4.86 -10.71 16.18
C SER A 33 3.94 -10.83 17.41
N MET A 34 2.76 -11.44 17.26
CA MET A 34 1.89 -11.77 18.39
C MET A 34 2.39 -13.04 19.10
N THR A 35 2.18 -13.10 20.41
CA THR A 35 2.38 -14.32 21.20
C THR A 35 1.32 -15.36 20.83
N GLU A 36 1.58 -16.63 21.12
CA GLU A 36 0.61 -17.71 20.85
C GLU A 36 -0.70 -17.52 21.63
N GLU A 37 -0.67 -16.85 22.78
CA GLU A 37 -1.87 -16.49 23.55
C GLU A 37 -2.68 -15.39 22.87
N GLU A 38 -2.02 -14.35 22.36
CA GLU A 38 -2.67 -13.28 21.57
C GLU A 38 -3.32 -13.88 20.31
N LYS A 39 -2.61 -14.76 19.58
CA LYS A 39 -3.12 -15.37 18.34
C LYS A 39 -4.40 -16.20 18.54
N LYS A 40 -4.58 -16.86 19.70
CA LYS A 40 -5.77 -17.69 19.99
C LYS A 40 -7.07 -16.89 20.02
N SER A 41 -7.00 -15.61 20.39
CA SER A 41 -8.15 -14.72 20.47
C SER A 41 -8.26 -13.76 19.28
N TYR A 42 -7.32 -13.84 18.33
CA TYR A 42 -7.23 -12.91 17.21
C TYR A 42 -7.90 -13.48 15.95
N ASP A 43 -8.90 -12.77 15.43
CA ASP A 43 -9.58 -13.14 14.19
C ASP A 43 -8.73 -12.78 12.96
N ILE A 44 -7.69 -13.58 12.74
CA ILE A 44 -6.75 -13.38 11.63
C ILE A 44 -7.39 -13.58 10.26
N ALA A 45 -8.44 -14.40 10.17
CA ALA A 45 -9.13 -14.66 8.91
C ALA A 45 -9.84 -13.41 8.39
N LYS A 46 -10.50 -12.66 9.28
CA LYS A 46 -11.11 -11.37 8.93
C LYS A 46 -10.07 -10.35 8.48
N VAL A 47 -8.96 -10.25 9.21
CA VAL A 47 -7.85 -9.35 8.88
C VAL A 47 -7.24 -9.68 7.52
N ALA A 48 -6.97 -10.96 7.28
CA ALA A 48 -6.43 -11.45 6.01
C ALA A 48 -7.39 -11.18 4.83
N ASN A 49 -8.71 -11.33 5.05
CA ASN A 49 -9.72 -10.97 4.06
C ASN A 49 -9.69 -9.47 3.73
N ASN A 50 -9.66 -8.61 4.75
CA ASN A 50 -9.68 -7.16 4.56
C ASN A 50 -8.40 -6.66 3.88
N LEU A 51 -7.23 -7.14 4.32
CA LEU A 51 -5.95 -6.83 3.68
C LEU A 51 -5.89 -7.37 2.25
N GLY A 52 -6.32 -8.61 2.02
CA GLY A 52 -6.35 -9.22 0.70
C GLY A 52 -7.26 -8.49 -0.28
N LEU A 53 -8.46 -8.09 0.16
CA LEU A 53 -9.37 -7.25 -0.63
C LEU A 53 -8.75 -5.88 -0.95
N CYS A 54 -8.10 -5.25 0.03
CA CYS A 54 -7.39 -3.99 -0.18
C CYS A 54 -6.31 -4.14 -1.27
N CYS A 55 -5.50 -5.20 -1.18
CA CYS A 55 -4.48 -5.53 -2.17
C CYS A 55 -5.07 -5.77 -3.57
N TYR A 56 -6.19 -6.49 -3.68
CA TYR A 56 -6.87 -6.70 -4.97
C TYR A 56 -7.36 -5.38 -5.57
N CYS A 57 -8.05 -4.56 -4.77
CA CYS A 57 -8.56 -3.27 -5.23
C CYS A 57 -7.43 -2.37 -5.71
N LEU A 58 -6.34 -2.24 -4.94
CA LEU A 58 -5.19 -1.45 -5.34
C LEU A 58 -4.53 -2.03 -6.59
N GLY A 59 -4.31 -3.34 -6.66
CA GLY A 59 -3.73 -3.99 -7.82
C GLY A 59 -4.51 -3.74 -9.12
N VAL A 60 -5.85 -3.81 -9.06
CA VAL A 60 -6.72 -3.49 -10.19
C VAL A 60 -6.63 -2.01 -10.57
N ILE A 61 -6.64 -1.10 -9.59
CA ILE A 61 -6.49 0.35 -9.85
C ILE A 61 -5.14 0.64 -10.54
N ALA A 62 -4.04 0.00 -10.13
CA ALA A 62 -2.75 0.15 -10.80
C ALA A 62 -2.82 -0.25 -12.29
N MET A 63 -3.50 -1.36 -12.61
CA MET A 63 -3.68 -1.77 -14.01
C MET A 63 -4.53 -0.77 -14.79
N VAL A 64 -5.64 -0.31 -14.21
CA VAL A 64 -6.52 0.69 -14.85
C VAL A 64 -5.76 1.99 -15.12
N ILE A 65 -4.98 2.49 -14.15
CA ILE A 65 -4.15 3.69 -14.34
C ILE A 65 -3.15 3.46 -15.46
N THR A 66 -2.47 2.31 -15.49
CA THR A 66 -1.51 1.99 -16.55
C THR A 66 -2.15 2.07 -17.93
N ILE A 67 -3.33 1.46 -18.09
CA ILE A 67 -4.09 1.49 -19.34
C ILE A 67 -4.47 2.93 -19.68
N LEU A 68 -5.05 3.69 -18.75
CA LEU A 68 -5.47 5.07 -19.00
C LEU A 68 -4.31 5.99 -19.41
N LEU A 69 -3.14 5.82 -18.79
CA LEU A 69 -1.95 6.61 -19.12
C LEU A 69 -1.44 6.32 -20.55
N ASP A 70 -1.62 5.10 -21.04
CA ASP A 70 -1.23 4.68 -22.40
C ASP A 70 -2.21 5.25 -23.46
N PHE A 71 -3.52 5.28 -23.16
CA PHE A 71 -4.53 5.75 -24.11
C PHE A 71 -4.66 7.28 -24.22
N ILE A 72 -4.42 8.02 -23.13
CA ILE A 72 -4.77 9.46 -23.05
C ILE A 72 -3.62 10.38 -23.51
N ASN A 73 -2.45 9.84 -23.88
CA ASN A 73 -1.27 10.61 -24.34
C ASN A 73 -0.91 11.78 -23.41
N PHE A 74 -0.95 11.56 -22.10
CA PHE A 74 -0.52 12.56 -21.12
C PHE A 74 0.97 12.90 -21.28
N THR A 75 1.35 14.14 -20.97
CA THR A 75 2.78 14.52 -20.89
C THR A 75 3.49 13.70 -19.80
N GLU A 76 4.79 13.44 -19.98
CA GLU A 76 5.59 12.68 -19.00
C GLU A 76 5.49 13.26 -17.58
N LYS A 77 5.43 14.59 -17.47
CA LYS A 77 5.25 15.32 -16.22
C LYS A 77 3.91 14.98 -15.56
N THR A 78 2.83 14.98 -16.32
CA THR A 78 1.48 14.61 -15.83
C THR A 78 1.42 13.13 -15.43
N GLN A 79 2.01 12.24 -16.24
CA GLN A 79 2.10 10.82 -15.91
C GLN A 79 2.83 10.60 -14.58
N GLY A 80 3.97 11.28 -14.37
CA GLY A 80 4.73 11.23 -13.12
C GLY A 80 3.94 11.68 -11.90
N ILE A 81 3.13 12.75 -12.02
CA ILE A 81 2.22 13.19 -10.95
C ILE A 81 1.19 12.10 -10.61
N ILE A 82 0.49 11.58 -11.62
CA ILE A 82 -0.57 10.57 -11.42
C ILE A 82 0.01 9.32 -10.75
N MET A 83 1.16 8.85 -11.24
CA MET A 83 1.83 7.68 -10.70
C MET A 83 2.28 7.91 -9.25
N THR A 84 2.86 9.07 -8.96
CA THR A 84 3.27 9.39 -7.58
C THR A 84 2.06 9.46 -6.65
N ALA A 85 0.99 10.14 -7.06
CA ALA A 85 -0.25 10.23 -6.31
C ALA A 85 -0.87 8.85 -6.02
N TYR A 86 -0.81 7.92 -6.98
CA TYR A 86 -1.29 6.57 -6.77
C TYR A 86 -0.44 5.79 -5.74
N VAL A 87 0.89 5.91 -5.78
CA VAL A 87 1.75 5.25 -4.78
C VAL A 87 1.42 5.74 -3.37
N PHE A 88 1.13 7.03 -3.20
CA PHE A 88 0.65 7.56 -1.92
C PHE A 88 -0.68 6.96 -1.50
N PHE A 89 -1.65 6.96 -2.40
CA PHE A 89 -2.96 6.39 -2.14
C PHE A 89 -2.86 4.92 -1.71
N MET A 90 -1.98 4.15 -2.37
CA MET A 90 -1.69 2.76 -2.05
C MET A 90 -1.11 2.60 -0.64
N ILE A 91 -0.05 3.35 -0.28
CA ILE A 91 0.58 3.28 1.04
C ILE A 91 -0.44 3.63 2.13
N ILE A 92 -1.13 4.78 1.99
CA ILE A 92 -2.14 5.22 2.95
C ILE A 92 -3.25 4.17 3.12
N SER A 93 -3.73 3.58 2.03
CA SER A 93 -4.79 2.56 2.08
C SER A 93 -4.37 1.32 2.87
N ILE A 94 -3.16 0.80 2.63
CA ILE A 94 -2.64 -0.38 3.34
C ILE A 94 -2.48 -0.09 4.84
N GLU A 95 -2.01 1.11 5.18
CA GLU A 95 -1.83 1.50 6.57
C GLU A 95 -3.13 1.71 7.31
N VAL A 96 -4.11 2.37 6.68
CA VAL A 96 -5.43 2.56 7.28
C VAL A 96 -6.05 1.20 7.62
N VAL A 97 -6.00 0.23 6.70
CA VAL A 97 -6.47 -1.13 6.98
C VAL A 97 -5.68 -1.75 8.13
N THR A 98 -4.35 -1.63 8.12
CA THR A 98 -3.49 -2.17 9.19
C THR A 98 -3.83 -1.58 10.56
N ILE A 99 -4.11 -0.28 10.65
CA ILE A 99 -4.47 0.41 11.90
C ILE A 99 -5.86 -0.04 12.39
N ILE A 100 -6.82 -0.15 11.48
CA ILE A 100 -8.19 -0.59 11.79
C ILE A 100 -8.20 -2.01 12.36
N GLU A 101 -7.36 -2.90 11.80
CA GLU A 101 -7.27 -4.30 12.22
C GLU A 101 -6.38 -4.51 13.46
N ASN A 102 -5.34 -3.69 13.66
CA ASN A 102 -4.42 -3.81 14.80
C ASN A 102 -4.88 -3.03 16.05
N LYS A 103 -6.11 -3.31 16.53
CA LYS A 103 -6.77 -2.55 17.61
C LYS A 103 -6.07 -2.59 18.97
N ASN A 104 -5.21 -3.57 19.25
CA ASN A 104 -4.64 -3.79 20.60
C ASN A 104 -3.20 -3.25 20.79
N ARG A 105 -2.46 -2.92 19.71
CA ARG A 105 -1.06 -2.39 19.79
C ARG A 105 -0.92 -0.95 19.26
N LEU A 106 -2.01 -0.18 19.34
CA LEU A 106 -2.22 1.12 18.68
C LEU A 106 -1.23 2.24 19.01
N ASN A 107 -0.56 2.29 20.16
CA ASN A 107 0.13 3.54 20.53
C ASN A 107 1.53 3.71 19.92
N LYS A 108 2.36 2.66 19.84
CA LYS A 108 3.75 2.81 19.35
C LYS A 108 3.84 2.60 17.83
N MET A 109 3.13 1.59 17.31
CA MET A 109 3.13 1.27 15.87
C MET A 109 2.42 2.34 15.04
N ARG A 110 1.29 2.88 15.52
CA ARG A 110 0.56 3.98 14.83
C ARG A 110 1.38 5.26 14.78
N THR A 111 2.10 5.60 15.86
CA THR A 111 2.97 6.79 15.91
C THR A 111 4.16 6.62 14.96
N MET A 112 4.81 5.45 14.93
CA MET A 112 5.90 5.15 13.99
C MET A 112 5.43 5.22 12.53
N LEU A 113 4.28 4.63 12.20
CA LEU A 113 3.67 4.68 10.86
C LEU A 113 3.36 6.12 10.43
N ILE A 114 2.63 6.88 11.23
CA ILE A 114 2.30 8.29 10.94
C ILE A 114 3.59 9.11 10.70
N THR A 115 4.62 8.88 11.50
CA THR A 115 5.91 9.59 11.36
C THR A 115 6.60 9.19 10.06
N MET A 116 6.55 7.92 9.66
CA MET A 116 7.12 7.44 8.40
C MET A 116 6.41 8.07 7.19
N ASN A 117 5.09 8.20 7.19
CA ASN A 117 4.36 8.88 6.10
C ASN A 117 4.63 10.37 6.06
N LEU A 118 4.75 11.03 7.20
CA LEU A 118 5.15 12.43 7.26
C LEU A 118 6.53 12.63 6.64
N ILE A 119 7.50 11.77 6.95
CA ILE A 119 8.84 11.81 6.36
C ILE A 119 8.77 11.55 4.85
N LEU A 120 8.04 10.52 4.42
CA LEU A 120 7.89 10.17 3.01
C LEU A 120 7.25 11.32 2.21
N PHE A 121 6.22 11.94 2.78
CA PHE A 121 5.57 13.12 2.21
C PHE A 121 6.52 14.30 2.09
N LEU A 122 7.34 14.57 3.11
CA LEU A 122 8.36 15.64 3.07
C LEU A 122 9.45 15.38 2.03
N VAL A 123 9.96 14.15 1.93
CA VAL A 123 10.97 13.77 0.92
C VAL A 123 10.41 13.96 -0.48
N ILE A 124 9.16 13.58 -0.73
CA ILE A 124 8.55 13.71 -2.04
C ILE A 124 8.18 15.15 -2.36
N ALA A 125 7.68 15.94 -1.39
CA ALA A 125 7.47 17.37 -1.56
C ALA A 125 8.79 18.08 -1.92
N PHE A 126 9.89 17.67 -1.29
CA PHE A 126 11.23 18.14 -1.63
C PHE A 126 11.66 17.72 -3.04
N VAL A 127 11.46 16.46 -3.43
CA VAL A 127 11.77 15.96 -4.78
C VAL A 127 10.92 16.69 -5.84
N PHE A 128 9.62 16.89 -5.60
CA PHE A 128 8.74 17.67 -6.47
C PHE A 128 9.21 19.12 -6.58
N PHE A 129 9.51 19.77 -5.45
CA PHE A 129 10.03 21.14 -5.44
C PHE A 129 11.36 21.24 -6.21
N ALA A 130 12.26 20.29 -6.04
CA ALA A 130 13.53 20.24 -6.76
C ALA A 130 13.32 20.00 -8.27
N LEU A 131 12.50 19.03 -8.66
CA LEU A 131 12.24 18.72 -10.08
C LEU A 131 11.47 19.84 -10.81
N TYR A 132 10.65 20.61 -10.11
CA TYR A 132 9.86 21.71 -10.69
C TYR A 132 10.54 23.08 -10.62
N LYS A 133 11.54 23.26 -9.77
CA LYS A 133 12.31 24.51 -9.70
C LYS A 133 13.41 24.59 -10.76
N TYR A 134 13.87 23.44 -11.28
CA TYR A 134 14.99 23.35 -12.23
C TYR A 134 14.56 22.93 -13.66
N ASN A 135 13.26 22.92 -13.96
CA ASN A 135 12.65 22.79 -15.29
C ASN A 135 11.78 24.01 -15.57
#